data_AF-A0A914WBH0-F1
#
_entry.id   AF-A0A914WBH0-F1
#
_cell.length_a   1.000
_cell.length_b   1.000
_cell.length_c   1.000
_cell.angle_alpha   90.00
_cell.angle_beta   90.00
_cell.angle_gamma   90.00
#
_symmetry.space_group_name_H-M   'P 1'
#
loop_
_entity.id
_entity.type
_entity.pdbx_description
1 polymer ?
#
loop_
_entity_poly.entity_id
_entity_poly.type
_entity_poly.pdbx_seq_one_letter_code
_entity_poly.pdbx_strand_id
1 'polypeptide(L)'
;MIQLPEVKHFIREDLEKYENTIFKAIPGHLPELVLLDAQDNEIDRIDLSDKSREQCNELLTSRGFRLKSPEGEELNSPGGDEL
;
A
#
# COMPACT_ATOMS: atom_id res chain seq x y z
N MET A 1 -20.48 -2.64 -18.99
CA MET A 1 -19.03 -2.39 -18.76
C MET A 1 -18.83 -2.39 -17.25
N ILE A 2 -18.39 -3.51 -16.67
CA ILE A 2 -18.17 -3.58 -15.23
C ILE A 2 -16.79 -2.96 -14.99
N GLN A 3 -16.78 -1.62 -14.87
CA GLN A 3 -15.65 -0.90 -14.29
C GLN A 3 -15.45 -1.49 -12.91
N LEU A 4 -14.28 -2.07 -12.61
CA LEU A 4 -13.84 -2.39 -11.25
C LEU A 4 -13.50 -1.07 -10.57
N PRO A 5 -14.47 -0.33 -9.98
CA PRO A 5 -14.23 1.05 -9.58
C PRO A 5 -13.39 1.04 -8.30
N GLU A 6 -13.68 0.11 -7.39
CA GLU A 6 -13.14 0.06 -6.05
C GLU A 6 -11.64 -0.22 -6.03
N VAL A 7 -11.19 -1.24 -6.78
CA VAL A 7 -9.75 -1.56 -6.90
C VAL A 7 -8.99 -0.42 -7.56
N LYS A 8 -9.58 0.22 -8.58
CA LYS A 8 -8.97 1.41 -9.21
C LYS A 8 -8.87 2.58 -8.23
N HIS A 9 -9.89 2.81 -7.42
CA HIS A 9 -9.86 3.84 -6.38
C HIS A 9 -8.78 3.55 -5.35
N PHE A 10 -8.68 2.30 -4.87
CA PHE A 10 -7.61 1.88 -3.97
C PHE A 10 -6.22 2.17 -4.57
N ILE A 11 -5.96 1.69 -5.79
CA ILE A 11 -4.66 1.86 -6.46
C ILE A 11 -4.31 3.34 -6.64
N ARG A 12 -5.30 4.19 -6.97
CA ARG A 12 -5.05 5.59 -7.32
C ARG A 12 -5.07 6.53 -6.13
N GLU A 13 -5.76 6.21 -5.04
CA GLU A 13 -5.94 7.13 -3.91
C GLU A 13 -5.34 6.62 -2.60
N ASP A 14 -5.33 5.31 -2.36
CA ASP A 14 -4.84 4.75 -1.09
C ASP A 14 -3.45 4.17 -1.22
N LEU A 15 -3.16 3.43 -2.29
CA LEU A 15 -1.86 2.79 -2.49
C LEU A 15 -0.73 3.82 -2.45
N GLU A 16 -0.94 5.01 -3.03
CA GLU A 16 0.03 6.11 -2.96
C GLU A 16 0.34 6.57 -1.53
N LYS A 17 -0.58 6.34 -0.58
CA LYS A 17 -0.40 6.67 0.83
C LYS A 17 0.37 5.61 1.58
N TYR A 18 0.62 4.42 1.04
CA TYR A 18 1.39 3.38 1.75
C TYR A 18 2.88 3.45 1.42
N GLU A 19 3.73 3.29 2.43
CA GLU A 19 5.18 3.16 2.26
C GLU A 19 5.54 1.84 1.58
N ASN A 20 6.64 1.82 0.83
CA ASN A 20 7.16 0.61 0.18
C ASN A 20 6.16 -0.10 -0.75
N THR A 21 5.25 0.66 -1.36
CA THR A 21 4.32 0.14 -2.37
C THR A 21 4.60 0.76 -3.73
N ILE A 22 4.44 -0.04 -4.79
CA ILE A 22 4.67 0.38 -6.18
C ILE A 22 3.48 -0.08 -7.02
N PHE A 23 2.91 0.83 -7.81
CA PHE A 23 1.92 0.50 -8.81
C PHE A 23 2.56 0.23 -10.16
N LYS A 24 2.22 -0.91 -10.78
CA LYS A 24 2.63 -1.27 -12.14
C LYS A 24 1.42 -1.61 -12.99
N ALA A 25 1.14 -0.77 -13.99
CA ALA A 25 0.06 -1.02 -14.94
C ALA A 25 0.53 -1.98 -16.05
N ILE A 26 -0.10 -3.15 -16.15
CA ILE A 26 0.15 -4.11 -17.23
C ILE A 26 -1.11 -4.22 -18.10
N PRO A 27 -1.05 -3.87 -19.40
CA PRO A 27 -2.22 -3.90 -20.27
C PRO A 27 -2.70 -5.34 -20.48
N GLY A 28 -4.00 -5.57 -20.30
CA GLY A 28 -4.63 -6.89 -20.49
C GLY A 28 -4.49 -7.85 -19.32
N HIS A 29 -3.84 -7.44 -18.23
CA HIS A 29 -3.79 -8.21 -16.99
C HIS A 29 -4.84 -7.75 -15.98
N LEU A 30 -5.26 -8.68 -15.13
CA LEU A 30 -6.07 -8.41 -13.97
C LEU A 30 -5.25 -7.69 -12.88
N PRO A 31 -5.88 -6.88 -12.01
CA PRO A 31 -5.18 -6.26 -10.90
C PRO A 31 -4.78 -7.32 -9.86
N GLU A 32 -3.49 -7.41 -9.55
CA GLU A 32 -2.92 -8.37 -8.61
C GLU A 32 -2.02 -7.63 -7.61
N LEU A 33 -2.09 -8.01 -6.33
CA LEU A 33 -1.17 -7.57 -5.30
C LEU A 33 -0.05 -8.59 -5.19
N VAL A 34 1.18 -8.15 -5.43
CA VAL A 34 2.38 -8.99 -5.30
C VAL A 34 3.19 -8.49 -4.11
N LEU A 35 3.45 -9.37 -3.15
CA LEU A 35 4.31 -9.11 -2.01
C LEU A 35 5.72 -9.53 -2.36
N LEU A 36 6.64 -8.58 -2.29
CA LEU A 36 8.05 -8.80 -2.55
C LEU A 36 8.84 -8.79 -1.25
N ASP A 37 9.91 -9.59 -1.19
CA ASP A 37 10.89 -9.52 -0.11
C ASP A 37 11.91 -8.39 -0.35
N ALA A 38 12.83 -8.19 0.61
CA ALA A 38 13.89 -7.19 0.50
C ALA A 38 14.85 -7.39 -0.70
N GLN A 39 14.86 -8.58 -1.31
CA GLN A 39 15.62 -8.93 -2.50
C GLN A 39 14.75 -8.94 -3.78
N ASP A 40 13.56 -8.33 -3.74
CA ASP A 40 12.61 -8.28 -4.87
C ASP A 40 12.06 -9.66 -5.31
N ASN A 41 12.15 -10.71 -4.48
CA ASN A 41 11.52 -11.99 -4.80
C ASN A 41 10.05 -12.01 -4.40
N GLU A 42 9.19 -12.57 -5.26
CA GLU A 42 7.76 -12.76 -4.98
C GLU A 42 7.57 -13.74 -3.81
N ILE A 43 7.12 -13.23 -2.68
CA ILE A 43 6.71 -14.03 -1.52
C ILE A 43 5.29 -14.54 -1.72
N ASP A 44 4.40 -13.68 -2.21
CA ASP A 44 2.97 -13.98 -2.30
C ASP A 44 2.30 -13.16 -3.41
N ARG A 45 1.22 -13.70 -3.98
CA ARG A 45 0.46 -13.06 -5.06
C ARG A 45 -1.03 -13.28 -4.85
N ILE A 46 -1.78 -12.18 -4.81
CA ILE A 46 -3.19 -12.16 -4.44
C ILE A 46 -3.97 -11.44 -5.54
N ASP A 47 -4.96 -12.12 -6.12
CA ASP A 47 -5.86 -11.50 -7.10
C ASP A 47 -6.76 -10.45 -6.41
N LEU A 48 -6.78 -9.23 -6.96
CA LEU A 48 -7.61 -8.13 -6.47
C LEU A 48 -8.89 -7.94 -7.30
N SER A 49 -9.12 -8.70 -8.37
CA SER A 49 -10.24 -8.52 -9.30
C SER A 49 -11.59 -8.64 -8.61
N ASP A 50 -11.69 -9.53 -7.62
CA ASP A 50 -12.89 -9.77 -6.82
C ASP A 50 -12.85 -9.06 -5.45
N LYS A 51 -11.85 -8.20 -5.21
CA LYS A 51 -11.67 -7.51 -3.93
C LYS A 51 -12.19 -6.08 -3.96
N SER A 52 -12.79 -5.65 -2.86
CA SER A 52 -13.18 -4.26 -2.64
C SER A 52 -12.01 -3.43 -2.11
N ARG A 53 -12.14 -2.10 -2.21
CA ARG A 53 -11.15 -1.12 -1.72
C ARG A 53 -10.76 -1.39 -0.27
N GLU A 54 -11.74 -1.64 0.59
CA GLU A 54 -11.54 -1.90 2.02
C GLU A 54 -10.68 -3.15 2.25
N GLN A 55 -10.98 -4.25 1.54
CA GLN A 55 -10.21 -5.49 1.64
C GLN A 55 -8.75 -5.30 1.20
N CYS A 56 -8.50 -4.49 0.16
CA CYS A 56 -7.14 -4.16 -0.26
C CYS A 56 -6.36 -3.40 0.82
N ASN A 57 -6.98 -2.40 1.46
CA ASN A 57 -6.37 -1.66 2.57
C ASN A 57 -6.12 -2.56 3.79
N GLU A 58 -7.07 -3.45 4.11
CA GLU A 58 -6.93 -4.41 5.20
C GLU A 58 -5.78 -5.39 4.95
N LEU A 59 -5.60 -5.87 3.71
CA LEU A 59 -4.48 -6.73 3.33
C LEU A 59 -3.14 -6.05 3.58
N LEU A 60 -2.96 -4.80 3.15
CA LEU A 60 -1.73 -4.05 3.41
C LEU A 60 -1.48 -3.88 4.91
N THR A 61 -2.51 -3.46 5.64
CA THR A 61 -2.41 -3.20 7.09
C THR A 61 -2.09 -4.49 7.86
N SER A 62 -2.75 -5.59 7.52
CA SER A 62 -2.53 -6.92 8.12
C SER A 62 -1.12 -7.45 7.86
N ARG A 63 -0.52 -7.11 6.71
CA ARG A 63 0.86 -7.44 6.37
C ARG A 63 1.90 -6.51 7.00
N GLY A 64 1.46 -5.47 7.71
CA GLY A 64 2.32 -4.52 8.40
C GLY A 64 2.76 -3.32 7.56
N PHE A 65 2.16 -3.10 6.39
CA PHE A 65 2.41 -1.88 5.62
C PHE A 65 1.84 -0.69 6.38
N ARG A 66 2.66 0.37 6.48
CA ARG A 66 2.30 1.60 7.16
C ARG A 66 1.90 2.65 6.14
N LEU A 67 0.91 3.46 6.50
CA LEU A 67 0.63 4.69 5.77
C LEU A 67 1.84 5.61 5.95
N LYS A 68 2.29 6.22 4.85
CA LYS A 68 3.15 7.40 4.82
C LYS A 68 2.52 8.39 5.78
N SER A 69 3.21 8.66 6.89
CA SER A 69 2.79 9.73 7.77
C SER A 69 2.67 11.01 6.93
N PRO A 70 1.57 11.76 7.02
CA PRO A 70 1.59 13.14 6.57
C PRO A 70 2.63 13.82 7.46
N GLU A 71 3.81 14.08 6.94
CA GLU A 71 4.88 14.72 7.68
C GLU A 71 4.35 16.03 8.27
N GLY A 72 4.32 16.08 9.61
CA GLY A 72 3.60 17.10 10.36
C GLY A 72 3.59 16.92 11.87
N GLU A 73 4.05 15.79 12.41
CA GLU A 73 4.42 15.72 13.82
C GLU A 73 5.87 15.24 13.93
N GLU A 74 6.76 16.22 13.80
CA GLU A 74 8.02 16.22 14.54
C GLU A 74 7.67 15.98 16.01
N LEU A 75 7.72 14.71 16.43
CA LEU A 75 7.88 14.38 17.84
C LEU A 75 9.26 14.93 18.22
N ASN A 76 9.25 16.20 18.59
CA ASN A 76 10.28 16.90 19.33
C ASN A 76 10.70 15.94 20.43
N SER A 77 11.80 15.23 20.20
CA SER A 77 12.59 14.73 21.31
C SER A 77 12.99 15.99 22.07
N PRO A 78 12.56 16.22 23.32
CA PRO A 78 13.15 17.29 24.09
C PRO A 78 14.65 17.01 24.08
N GLY A 79 15.38 17.88 23.38
CA GLY A 79 16.83 17.91 23.41
C GLY A 79 17.28 17.90 24.86
N GLY A 80 18.43 17.29 25.09
CA GLY A 80 19.07 17.34 26.38
C GLY A 80 19.18 18.78 26.87
N ASP A 81 18.72 18.97 28.10
CA ASP A 81 19.27 19.94 29.04
C ASP A 81 20.04 19.06 30.04
N GLU A 82 21.34 18.88 29.85
CA GLU A 82 22.43 19.72 30.35
C GLU A 82 22.79 19.42 31.82
N LEU A 83 24.12 19.39 32.03
CA LEU A 83 24.96 19.03 33.18
C LEU A 83 24.40 19.19 34.61
#